data_AF-A0A2E9QJ82-F1
#
_entry.id   AF-A0A2E9QJ82-F1
#
_cell.length_a   1.000
_cell.length_b   1.000
_cell.length_c   1.000
_cell.angle_alpha   90.00
_cell.angle_beta   90.00
_cell.angle_gamma   90.00
#
_symmetry.space_group_name_H-M   'P 1'
#
loop_
_entity.id
_entity.type
_entity.pdbx_description
1 polymer ?
#
loop_
_entity_poly.entity_id
_entity_poly.type
_entity_poly.pdbx_seq_one_letter_code
_entity_poly.pdbx_strand_id
1 'polypeptide(L)'
;GLIMGDHSKCAISTMFNTGTVVGVSANIFGVGFARNFIPSFSWGGASGFSVYKLPKVFDVVKKVFARRELKFGRVEEDILTHVYNMTKRYRNE
;
A
#
# COMPACT_ATOMS: atom_id res chain seq x y z
N GLY A 1 -4.90 -13.95 -11.93
CA GLY A 1 -3.70 -13.71 -11.12
C GLY A 1 -3.84 -12.42 -10.33
N LEU A 2 -3.11 -12.29 -9.23
CA LEU A 2 -3.01 -11.09 -8.39
C LEU A 2 -1.52 -10.71 -8.31
N ILE A 3 -1.20 -9.45 -8.52
CA ILE A 3 0.13 -8.89 -8.25
C ILE A 3 -0.03 -7.90 -7.10
N MET A 4 0.71 -8.09 -6.01
CA MET A 4 0.63 -7.23 -4.84
C MET A 4 2.02 -6.74 -4.45
N GLY A 5 2.18 -5.42 -4.42
CA GLY A 5 3.43 -4.76 -4.06
C GLY A 5 3.74 -4.84 -2.56
N ASP A 6 4.99 -4.53 -2.23
CA ASP A 6 5.50 -4.62 -0.86
C ASP A 6 4.74 -3.73 0.13
N HIS A 7 4.74 -4.18 1.38
CA HIS A 7 4.08 -3.52 2.51
C HIS A 7 2.58 -3.29 2.36
N SER A 8 1.96 -3.78 1.29
CA SER A 8 0.52 -3.78 1.11
C SER A 8 -0.15 -4.79 2.02
N LYS A 9 -1.37 -4.45 2.45
CA LYS A 9 -2.15 -5.21 3.41
C LYS A 9 -3.60 -5.26 2.93
N CYS A 10 -4.25 -6.36 3.22
CA CYS A 10 -5.66 -6.53 2.97
C CYS A 10 -6.37 -6.99 4.25
N ALA A 11 -7.64 -6.62 4.38
CA ALA A 11 -8.50 -7.13 5.42
C ALA A 11 -8.81 -8.62 5.20
N ILE A 12 -9.22 -9.30 6.27
CA ILE A 12 -9.72 -10.67 6.19
C ILE A 12 -10.93 -10.69 5.23
N SER A 13 -11.00 -11.71 4.37
CA SER A 13 -12.07 -11.87 3.36
C SER A 13 -12.09 -10.76 2.30
N THR A 14 -10.98 -10.06 2.07
CA THR A 14 -10.86 -9.13 0.92
C THR A 14 -10.99 -9.91 -0.39
N MET A 15 -11.92 -9.48 -1.25
CA MET A 15 -12.15 -10.08 -2.56
C MET A 15 -11.35 -9.34 -3.64
N PHE A 16 -10.52 -10.09 -4.38
CA PHE A 16 -9.72 -9.58 -5.49
C PHE A 16 -10.23 -10.12 -6.81
N ASN A 17 -10.37 -9.26 -7.81
CA ASN A 17 -10.66 -9.68 -9.18
C ASN A 17 -9.42 -10.33 -9.84
N THR A 18 -9.67 -11.14 -10.87
CA THR A 18 -8.59 -11.63 -11.73
C THR A 18 -7.90 -10.47 -12.44
N GLY A 19 -6.57 -10.46 -12.40
CA GLY A 19 -5.75 -9.41 -13.02
C GLY A 19 -5.58 -8.19 -12.12
N THR A 20 -5.90 -8.29 -10.82
CA THR A 20 -5.72 -7.16 -9.90
C THR A 20 -4.24 -6.87 -9.68
N VAL A 21 -3.87 -5.60 -9.79
CA VAL A 21 -2.55 -5.05 -9.49
C VAL A 21 -2.69 -4.09 -8.31
N VAL A 22 -2.03 -4.42 -7.22
CA VAL A 22 -1.96 -3.62 -6.00
C VAL A 22 -0.57 -3.01 -5.88
N GLY A 23 -0.51 -1.68 -5.75
CA GLY A 23 0.73 -0.93 -5.58
C GLY A 23 1.41 -1.19 -4.23
N VAL A 24 2.47 -0.41 -3.95
CA VAL A 24 3.26 -0.49 -2.71
C VAL A 24 2.52 0.21 -1.57
N SER A 25 2.57 -0.36 -0.36
CA SER A 25 1.97 0.21 0.85
C SER A 25 0.49 0.59 0.71
N ALA A 26 -0.30 -0.20 -0.04
CA ALA A 26 -1.74 -0.04 -0.10
C ALA A 26 -2.41 -0.80 1.07
N ASN A 27 -3.41 -0.18 1.70
CA ASN A 27 -4.22 -0.82 2.73
C ASN A 27 -5.66 -0.98 2.24
N ILE A 28 -6.08 -2.23 2.05
CA ILE A 28 -7.33 -2.59 1.38
C ILE A 28 -8.29 -3.19 2.38
N PHE A 29 -9.46 -2.60 2.56
CA PHE A 29 -10.46 -3.06 3.51
C PHE A 29 -11.87 -2.66 3.07
N GLY A 30 -12.86 -3.26 3.73
CA GLY A 30 -14.28 -3.06 3.40
C GLY A 30 -14.84 -4.20 2.55
N VAL A 31 -16.10 -4.03 2.16
CA VAL A 31 -16.87 -5.06 1.46
C VAL A 31 -16.85 -4.84 -0.06
N GLY A 32 -16.99 -5.92 -0.83
CA GLY A 32 -17.06 -5.88 -2.28
C GLY A 32 -15.69 -6.00 -2.97
N PHE A 33 -15.72 -5.85 -4.29
CA PHE A 33 -14.53 -5.94 -5.14
C PHE A 33 -13.91 -4.56 -5.33
N ALA A 34 -12.65 -4.41 -4.91
CA ALA A 34 -11.87 -3.22 -5.25
C ALA A 34 -11.58 -3.17 -6.76
N ARG A 35 -11.19 -1.98 -7.26
CA ARG A 35 -10.78 -1.81 -8.66
C ARG A 35 -9.59 -2.72 -9.00
N ASN A 36 -9.51 -3.18 -10.25
CA ASN A 36 -8.41 -4.02 -10.72
C ASN A 36 -7.03 -3.33 -10.63
N PHE A 37 -6.99 -2.01 -10.55
CA PHE A 37 -5.77 -1.26 -10.26
C PHE A 37 -5.93 -0.45 -8.97
N ILE A 38 -5.10 -0.76 -7.98
CA ILE A 38 -5.04 -0.07 -6.69
C ILE A 38 -3.69 0.66 -6.60
N PRO A 39 -3.67 2.00 -6.65
CA PRO A 39 -2.43 2.78 -6.64
C PRO A 39 -1.58 2.53 -5.39
N SER A 40 -0.27 2.73 -5.51
CA SER A 40 0.63 2.75 -4.35
C SER A 40 0.18 3.81 -3.35
N PHE A 41 0.30 3.51 -2.06
CA PHE A 41 -0.07 4.37 -0.94
C PHE A 41 -1.56 4.74 -0.96
N SER A 42 -2.41 3.76 -1.27
CA SER A 42 -3.87 3.88 -1.16
C SER A 42 -4.37 3.34 0.17
N TRP A 43 -5.42 3.94 0.72
CA TRP A 43 -6.08 3.50 1.95
C TRP A 43 -7.59 3.47 1.73
N GLY A 44 -8.20 2.30 1.70
CA GLY A 44 -9.64 2.18 1.43
C GLY A 44 -10.04 0.85 0.78
N GLY A 45 -11.09 0.87 -0.03
CA GLY A 45 -11.63 -0.32 -0.68
C GLY A 45 -12.63 0.02 -1.78
N ALA A 46 -13.66 -0.81 -1.97
CA ALA A 46 -14.65 -0.63 -3.03
C ALA A 46 -15.37 0.73 -2.97
N SER A 47 -15.59 1.27 -1.77
CA SER A 47 -16.21 2.59 -1.56
C SER A 47 -15.32 3.78 -1.95
N GLY A 48 -14.05 3.54 -2.26
CA GLY A 48 -13.08 4.57 -2.60
C GLY A 48 -11.77 4.43 -1.84
N PHE A 49 -10.77 5.18 -2.29
CA PHE A 49 -9.44 5.22 -1.71
C PHE A 49 -9.06 6.65 -1.33
N SER A 50 -8.43 6.78 -0.17
CA SER A 50 -7.73 7.99 0.26
C SER A 50 -6.21 7.80 0.14
N VAL A 51 -5.47 8.90 0.13
CA VAL A 51 -4.00 8.88 0.13
C VAL A 51 -3.47 8.44 1.48
N TYR A 52 -2.61 7.41 1.48
CA TYR A 52 -1.88 6.96 2.64
C TYR A 52 -0.56 7.70 2.80
N LYS A 53 -0.54 8.71 3.66
CA LYS A 53 0.60 9.63 3.81
C LYS A 53 1.86 8.92 4.35
N LEU A 54 3.02 9.32 3.84
CA LEU A 54 4.34 8.77 4.19
C LEU A 54 4.62 8.63 5.70
N PRO A 55 4.33 9.61 6.58
CA PRO A 55 4.63 9.46 8.01
C PRO A 55 3.95 8.22 8.63
N LYS A 56 2.68 7.98 8.27
CA LYS A 56 1.95 6.79 8.74
C LYS A 56 2.48 5.51 8.12
N VAL A 57 2.92 5.56 6.86
CA VAL A 57 3.57 4.43 6.19
C VAL A 57 4.83 4.03 6.96
N PHE A 58 5.70 5.00 7.28
CA PHE A 58 6.93 4.75 8.02
C PHE A 58 6.68 4.17 9.40
N ASP A 59 5.70 4.66 10.14
CA ASP A 59 5.32 4.08 11.44
C ASP A 59 4.98 2.58 11.33
N VAL A 60 4.26 2.20 10.28
CA VAL A 60 3.87 0.80 10.05
C VAL A 60 5.06 -0.02 9.56
N VAL A 61 5.86 0.49 8.62
CA VAL A 61 7.04 -0.21 8.09
C VAL A 61 8.05 -0.45 9.21
N LYS A 62 8.31 0.55 10.06
CA LYS A 62 9.18 0.42 11.24
C LYS A 62 8.73 -0.70 12.17
N LYS A 63 7.42 -0.84 12.42
CA LYS A 63 6.86 -1.96 13.21
C LYS A 63 7.03 -3.32 12.51
N VAL A 64 6.87 -3.38 11.19
CA VAL A 64 7.06 -4.61 10.39
C VAL A 64 8.52 -5.05 10.39
N PHE A 65 9.46 -4.10 10.26
CA PHE A 65 10.89 -4.36 10.34
C PHE A 65 11.30 -4.85 11.73
N ALA A 66 10.84 -4.17 12.79
CA ALA A 66 11.14 -4.55 14.17
C ALA A 66 10.68 -5.98 14.52
N ARG A 67 9.54 -6.43 13.97
CA ARG A 67 9.05 -7.81 14.11
C ARG A 67 9.98 -8.87 13.52
N ARG A 68 10.85 -8.48 12.59
CA ARG A 68 11.85 -9.34 11.94
C ARG A 68 13.26 -9.10 12.46
N GLU A 69 13.39 -8.35 13.56
CA GLU A 69 14.67 -7.92 14.13
C GLU A 69 15.54 -7.10 13.14
N LEU A 70 14.90 -6.48 12.15
CA LEU A 70 15.53 -5.61 11.17
C LEU A 70 15.38 -4.14 11.59
N LYS A 71 16.38 -3.33 11.25
CA LYS A 71 16.32 -1.87 11.44
C LYS A 71 15.74 -1.22 10.19
N PHE A 72 14.69 -0.43 10.36
CA PHE A 72 14.21 0.48 9.31
C PHE A 72 15.18 1.67 9.23
N GLY A 73 15.90 1.78 8.12
CA GLY A 73 16.96 2.75 7.92
C GLY A 73 16.64 3.76 6.84
N ARG A 74 17.64 4.62 6.58
CA ARG A 74 17.52 5.71 5.61
C ARG A 74 17.34 5.22 4.18
N VAL A 75 17.94 4.09 3.83
CA VAL A 75 17.80 3.49 2.49
C VAL A 75 16.33 3.13 2.21
N GLU A 76 15.66 2.48 3.16
CA GLU A 76 14.25 2.12 3.02
C GLU A 76 13.32 3.34 3.02
N GLU A 77 13.61 4.34 3.85
CA GLU A 77 12.91 5.63 3.84
C GLU A 77 13.02 6.33 2.48
N ASP A 78 14.22 6.38 1.91
CA ASP A 78 14.50 7.01 0.61
C ASP A 78 13.80 6.27 -0.53
N ILE A 79 13.83 4.93 -0.53
CA ILE A 79 13.13 4.10 -1.52
C ILE A 79 11.62 4.35 -1.46
N LEU A 80 11.01 4.28 -0.28
CA LEU A 80 9.57 4.48 -0.13
C LEU A 80 9.17 5.92 -0.49
N THR A 81 9.98 6.91 -0.13
CA THR A 81 9.75 8.32 -0.53
C THR A 81 9.85 8.50 -2.03
N HIS A 82 10.85 7.88 -2.68
CA HIS A 82 11.01 7.93 -4.12
C HIS A 82 9.81 7.31 -4.84
N VAL A 83 9.39 6.11 -4.43
CA VAL A 83 8.21 5.43 -5.00
C VAL A 83 6.94 6.25 -4.75
N TYR A 84 6.80 6.87 -3.58
CA TYR A 84 5.69 7.78 -3.28
C TYR A 84 5.64 8.90 -4.32
N ASN A 85 6.73 9.65 -4.50
CA ASN A 85 6.77 10.76 -5.45
C ASN A 85 6.55 10.30 -6.91
N MET A 86 7.17 9.20 -7.32
CA MET A 86 7.04 8.64 -8.68
C MET A 86 5.60 8.23 -9.02
N THR A 87 4.86 7.72 -8.04
CA THR A 87 3.49 7.21 -8.24
C THR A 87 2.41 8.27 -8.01
N LYS A 88 2.80 9.52 -7.77
CA LYS A 88 1.88 10.63 -7.47
C LYS A 88 0.75 10.77 -8.49
N ARG A 89 1.03 10.66 -9.79
CA ARG A 89 0.02 10.75 -10.86
C ARG A 89 -1.16 9.78 -10.77
N TYR A 90 -1.01 8.69 -10.00
CA TYR A 90 -2.05 7.68 -9.82
C TYR A 90 -2.86 7.87 -8.54
N ARG A 91 -2.42 8.78 -7.67
CA ARG A 91 -3.18 9.26 -6.51
C ARG A 91 -3.79 10.59 -6.94
N ASN A 92 -5.10 10.76 -6.82
CA ASN A 92 -5.78 12.02 -7.18
C ASN A 92 -5.40 13.13 -6.17
N GLU A 93 -4.13 13.54 -6.17
CA GLU A 93 -3.49 14.60 -5.38
C GLU A 93 -3.33 15.88 -6.19
#